data_AF-A0A3P8C8I1-F1
#
_entry.id   AF-A0A3P8C8I1-F1
#
_cell.length_a   1.000
_cell.length_b   1.000
_cell.length_c   1.000
_cell.angle_alpha   90.00
_cell.angle_beta   90.00
_cell.angle_gamma   90.00
#
_symmetry.space_group_name_H-M   'P 1'
#
loop_
_entity.id
_entity.type
_entity.pdbx_description
1 polymer ?
#
loop_
_entity_poly.entity_id
_entity_poly.type
_entity_poly.pdbx_seq_one_letter_code
_entity_poly.pdbx_strand_id
1 'polypeptide(L)' 'MSASDDKTIRVWDLKNRRCHKTLNAHSHFVTSLDVNRLAPYAVTGSVDQTIHIWDCR' A
#
# COMPACT_ATOMS: atom_id res chain seq x y z
N MET A 1 5.55 3.80 1.53
CA MET A 1 4.12 3.44 1.51
C MET A 1 3.77 2.88 2.88
N SER A 2 2.56 3.07 3.38
CA SER A 2 2.12 2.48 4.64
C SER A 2 0.79 1.76 4.47
N ALA A 3 0.64 0.63 5.15
CA ALA A 3 -0.62 -0.11 5.28
C ALA A 3 -1.24 0.18 6.64
N SER A 4 -2.56 0.10 6.74
CA SER A 4 -3.29 0.33 7.99
C SER A 4 -4.50 -0.61 8.10
N ASP A 5 -4.93 -0.84 9.34
CA ASP A 5 -6.17 -1.53 9.69
C ASP A 5 -7.42 -0.75 9.21
N ASP A 6 -7.27 0.50 8.77
CA ASP A 6 -8.34 1.24 8.10
C ASP A 6 -8.67 0.71 6.69
N LYS A 7 -8.04 -0.41 6.28
CA LYS A 7 -8.19 -1.10 4.99
C LYS A 7 -7.58 -0.32 3.82
N THR A 8 -6.88 0.76 4.13
CA THR A 8 -6.27 1.64 3.13
C THR A 8 -4.76 1.51 3.11
N ILE A 9 -4.22 1.94 1.98
CA ILE A 9 -2.79 2.09 1.78
C ILE A 9 -2.51 3.54 1.44
N ARG A 10 -1.53 4.12 2.13
CA ARG A 10 -1.14 5.51 1.96
C ARG A 10 0.21 5.61 1.29
N VAL A 11 0.24 6.42 0.24
CA VAL A 11 1.44 6.84 -0.46
C VAL A 11 1.84 8.19 0.12
N TRP A 12 3.12 8.31 0.49
CA TRP A 12 3.65 9.48 1.16
C TRP A 12 4.70 10.12 0.27
N ASP A 13 4.58 11.43 0.08
CA ASP A 13 5.66 12.24 -0.44
C ASP A 13 6.56 12.63 0.74
N LEU A 14 7.73 11.98 0.82
CA LEU A 14 8.70 12.21 1.89
C LEU A 14 9.38 13.58 1.78
N LYS A 15 9.51 14.14 0.57
CA LYS A 15 10.15 15.44 0.35
C LYS A 15 9.30 16.57 0.94
N ASN A 16 7.98 16.51 0.68
CA ASN A 16 7.01 17.48 1.21
C ASN A 16 6.37 17.05 2.53
N ARG A 17 6.71 15.87 3.05
CA ARG A 17 6.17 15.26 4.29
C ARG A 17 4.64 15.23 4.33
N ARG A 18 4.02 14.89 3.19
CA ARG A 18 2.55 14.87 3.05
C ARG A 18 2.06 13.54 2.52
N CYS A 19 0.84 13.17 2.89
CA CYS A 19 0.15 12.06 2.26
C CYS A 19 -0.19 12.48 0.83
N HIS A 20 0.41 11.80 -0.14
CA HIS A 20 0.19 12.07 -1.56
C HIS A 20 -1.12 11.42 -2.03
N LYS A 21 -1.37 10.17 -1.62
CA LYS A 21 -2.56 9.42 -2.03
C LYS A 21 -2.97 8.44 -0.94
N THR A 22 -4.27 8.26 -0.79
CA THR A 22 -4.87 7.18 0.00
C THR A 22 -5.64 6.29 -0.96
N LEU A 23 -5.37 4.98 -0.90
CA LEU A 23 -5.95 3.96 -1.77
C LEU A 23 -6.75 3.00 -0.92
N ASN A 24 -8.01 2.76 -1.24
CA ASN A 24 -8.75 1.63 -0.67
C ASN A 24 -8.20 0.37 -1.30
N ALA A 25 -7.35 -0.33 -0.54
CA ALA A 25 -6.63 -1.46 -1.07
C ALA A 25 -7.46 -2.74 -0.94
N HIS A 26 -7.98 -3.01 0.26
CA HIS A 26 -8.59 -4.29 0.57
C HIS A 26 -9.97 -4.13 1.22
N SER A 27 -10.73 -5.22 1.26
CA SER A 27 -12.03 -5.27 1.94
C SER A 27 -11.90 -5.50 3.46
N HIS A 28 -10.72 -5.93 3.91
CA HIS A 28 -10.32 -6.13 5.29
C HIS A 28 -8.94 -5.52 5.62
N PHE A 29 -8.49 -5.75 6.86
CA PHE A 29 -7.23 -5.25 7.39
C PHE A 29 -6.05 -5.65 6.51
N VAL A 30 -5.22 -4.65 6.15
CA VAL A 30 -3.99 -4.89 5.42
C VAL A 30 -2.91 -5.27 6.42
N THR A 31 -2.49 -6.52 6.38
CA THR A 31 -1.56 -7.08 7.38
C THR A 31 -0.11 -7.05 6.91
N SER A 32 0.12 -6.96 5.61
CA SER A 32 1.46 -6.94 5.03
C SER A 32 1.58 -5.99 3.85
N LEU A 33 2.75 -5.37 3.75
CA LEU A 33 3.11 -4.47 2.68
C LEU A 33 4.61 -4.60 2.40
N ASP A 34 4.95 -4.88 1.15
CA ASP A 34 6.32 -4.89 0.68
C ASP A 34 6.45 -4.07 -0.61
N VAL A 35 7.60 -3.44 -0.79
CA VAL A 35 7.87 -2.56 -1.93
C VAL A 35 9.18 -2.98 -2.55
N ASN A 36 9.12 -3.34 -3.82
CA ASN A 36 10.31 -3.63 -4.58
C ASN A 36 11.06 -2.32 -4.88
N ARG A 37 12.37 -2.29 -4.59
CA ARG A 37 13.23 -1.12 -4.83
C ARG A 37 13.81 -1.08 -6.25
N LEU A 38 13.86 -2.23 -6.92
CA LEU A 38 14.44 -2.38 -8.27
C LEU A 38 13.37 -2.27 -9.35
N ALA A 39 12.18 -2.82 -9.08
CA ALA A 39 11.03 -2.69 -9.94
C ALA A 39 9.94 -1.87 -9.24
N PRO A 40 9.17 -1.02 -9.95
CA PRO A 40 8.17 -0.15 -9.34
C PRO A 40 6.90 -0.93 -8.97
N TYR A 41 7.01 -1.98 -8.17
CA TYR A 41 5.88 -2.77 -7.72
C TYR A 41 5.79 -2.77 -6.20
N ALA A 42 4.57 -2.62 -5.70
CA ALA A 42 4.25 -2.86 -4.30
C ALA A 42 3.29 -4.04 -4.20
N VAL A 43 3.47 -4.86 -3.17
CA VAL A 43 2.65 -6.04 -2.91
C VAL A 43 2.03 -5.90 -1.53
N THR A 44 0.73 -6.18 -1.45
CA THR A 44 -0.05 -5.93 -0.25
C THR A 44 -0.91 -7.14 0.03
N GLY A 45 -0.87 -7.62 1.27
CA GLY A 45 -1.63 -8.77 1.73
C GLY A 45 -2.63 -8.36 2.81
N SER A 46 -3.76 -9.05 2.84
CA SER A 46 -4.88 -8.72 3.72
C SER A 46 -5.57 -9.96 4.25
N VAL A 47 -6.31 -9.77 5.35
CA VAL A 47 -7.15 -10.82 5.98
C VAL A 47 -8.30 -11.26 5.07
N ASP A 48 -8.64 -10.50 4.04
CA ASP A 48 -9.61 -10.93 3.01
C ASP A 48 -9.11 -12.06 2.10
N GLN A 49 -7.95 -12.65 2.41
CA GLN A 49 -7.35 -13.77 1.68
C GLN A 49 -6.94 -13.40 0.25
N THR A 50 -6.78 -12.10 -0.02
CA THR A 50 -6.33 -11.60 -1.31
C THR A 50 -4.96 -10.93 -1.21
N ILE A 51 -4.25 -10.93 -2.33
CA ILE A 51 -3.03 -10.18 -2.53
C ILE A 51 -3.27 -9.21 -3.67
N HIS A 52 -2.89 -7.96 -3.49
CA HIS A 52 -2.89 -6.96 -4.54
C HIS A 52 -1.47 -6.54 -4.92
N ILE A 53 -1.29 -6.34 -6.22
CA ILE A 53 -0.04 -5.87 -6.80
C ILE A 53 -0.32 -4.50 -7.40
N TRP A 54 0.49 -3.52 -7.00
CA TRP A 54 0.36 -2.13 -7.39
C TRP A 54 1.55 -1.72 -8.24
N ASP A 55 1.27 -1.19 -9.43
CA ASP A 55 2.30 -0.54 -10.25
C ASP A 55 2.51 0.89 -9.75
N CYS A 56 3.75 1.22 -9.42
CA CYS A 56 4.21 2.47 -8.82
C CYS A 56 4.93 3.34 -9.85
N ARG A 57 4.30 3.56 -11.01
CA ARG A 57 4.75 4.48 -12.06
C ARG A 57 4.43 5.93 -11.77
#